data_AF-A0A372J1W9-F1
#
_entry.id   AF-A0A372J1W9-F1
#
_cell.length_a   1.000
_cell.length_b   1.000
_cell.length_c   1.000
_cell.angle_alpha   90.00
_cell.angle_beta   90.00
_cell.angle_gamma   90.00
#
_symmetry.space_group_name_H-M   'P 1'
#
loop_
_entity.id
_entity.type
_entity.pdbx_description
1 polymer ?
#
loop_
_entity_poly.entity_id
_entity_poly.type
_entity_poly.pdbx_seq_one_letter_code
_entity_poly.pdbx_strand_id
1 'polypeptide(L)'
;MPGCRRRPGRHDLDHGQAHSADGPTDCWNLCCLCRRHHRIKTFARGWSFTLLPDGRLVVRTPSGVSRTTRPPGWCHDAEPDPPWLDELAPPDPLPI
;
A
#
# COMPACT_ATOMS: atom_id res chain seq x y z
N MET A 1 -2.95 11.55 4.28
CA MET A 1 -2.58 11.67 5.70
C MET A 1 -2.94 10.39 6.44
N PRO A 2 -2.12 10.00 7.42
CA PRO A 2 -2.45 8.89 8.31
C PRO A 2 -3.78 9.16 9.04
N GLY A 3 -4.72 8.22 8.92
CA GLY A 3 -6.05 8.31 9.53
C GLY A 3 -7.11 9.04 8.70
N CYS A 4 -6.89 9.29 7.41
CA CYS A 4 -7.94 9.84 6.54
C CYS A 4 -9.12 8.87 6.43
N ARG A 5 -10.33 9.34 6.76
CA ARG A 5 -11.58 8.54 6.69
C ARG A 5 -12.36 8.72 5.38
N ARG A 6 -11.70 9.15 4.30
CA ARG A 6 -12.37 9.27 2.99
C ARG A 6 -12.72 7.85 2.52
N ARG A 7 -13.80 7.68 1.74
CA ARG A 7 -14.16 6.38 1.17
C ARG A 7 -13.04 5.85 0.26
N PRO A 8 -12.72 4.54 0.26
CA PRO A 8 -11.64 3.96 -0.54
C PRO A 8 -11.66 4.37 -2.02
N GLY A 9 -12.80 4.26 -2.70
CA GLY A 9 -12.96 4.65 -4.12
C GLY A 9 -12.86 6.16 -4.43
N ARG A 10 -12.41 6.97 -3.47
CA ARG A 10 -12.13 8.42 -3.64
C ARG A 10 -10.66 8.75 -3.36
N HIS A 11 -9.81 7.73 -3.40
CA HIS A 11 -8.35 7.86 -3.34
C HIS A 11 -7.79 7.72 -4.74
N ASP A 12 -6.75 8.51 -4.99
CA ASP A 12 -5.88 8.39 -6.15
C ASP A 12 -4.64 7.58 -5.72
N LEU A 13 -4.09 6.79 -6.64
CA LEU A 13 -2.76 6.20 -6.47
C LEU A 13 -1.71 7.28 -6.77
N ASP A 14 -0.69 7.34 -5.93
CA ASP A 14 0.28 8.40 -5.95
C ASP A 14 1.68 7.86 -5.65
N HIS A 15 2.65 8.19 -6.53
CA HIS A 15 4.00 7.65 -6.46
C HIS A 15 4.83 8.27 -5.32
N GLY A 16 5.43 7.47 -4.44
CA GLY A 16 6.33 7.93 -3.39
C GLY A 16 7.52 8.71 -3.97
N GLN A 17 8.27 8.07 -4.86
CA GLN A 17 9.21 8.70 -5.78
C GLN A 17 8.47 9.10 -7.05
N ALA A 18 8.52 10.38 -7.40
CA ALA A 18 7.80 10.90 -8.56
C ALA A 18 8.19 10.18 -9.86
N HIS A 19 7.19 9.83 -10.67
CA HIS A 19 7.40 9.24 -11.99
C HIS A 19 8.26 10.14 -12.91
N SER A 20 8.13 11.47 -12.79
CA SER A 20 8.96 12.43 -13.53
C SER A 20 10.43 12.46 -13.11
N ALA A 21 10.77 11.79 -12.00
CA ALA A 21 12.12 11.62 -11.48
C ALA A 21 12.48 10.12 -11.45
N ASP A 22 12.06 9.39 -12.49
CA ASP A 22 12.32 7.97 -12.73
C ASP A 22 11.78 7.01 -11.65
N GLY A 23 10.76 7.43 -10.89
CA GLY A 23 10.06 6.56 -9.96
C GLY A 23 9.20 5.52 -10.70
N PRO A 24 9.37 4.21 -10.45
CA PRO A 24 8.60 3.19 -11.17
C PRO A 24 7.15 3.13 -10.71
N THR A 25 6.26 2.68 -11.60
CA THR A 25 4.87 2.36 -11.26
C THR A 25 4.82 0.93 -10.74
N ASP A 26 5.18 0.76 -9.47
CA ASP A 26 5.27 -0.54 -8.78
C ASP A 26 4.62 -0.44 -7.39
N CYS A 27 4.15 -1.57 -6.86
CA CYS A 27 3.42 -1.67 -5.59
C CYS A 27 4.17 -1.02 -4.43
N TRP A 28 5.50 -1.16 -4.38
CA TRP A 28 6.32 -0.56 -3.33
C TRP A 28 6.42 0.97 -3.43
N ASN A 29 6.20 1.54 -4.63
CA ASN A 29 6.31 2.97 -4.89
C ASN A 29 4.95 3.66 -4.92
N LEU A 30 3.83 2.97 -4.73
CA LEU A 30 2.49 3.56 -4.79
C LEU A 30 1.86 3.66 -3.40
N CYS A 31 1.18 4.76 -3.14
CA CYS A 31 0.37 4.94 -1.95
C CYS A 31 -1.02 5.52 -2.28
N CYS A 32 -2.02 5.21 -1.46
CA CYS A 32 -3.37 5.70 -1.63
C CYS A 32 -3.57 7.04 -0.91
N LEU A 33 -3.80 8.12 -1.65
CA LEU A 33 -4.10 9.45 -1.09
C LEU A 33 -5.41 9.98 -1.65
N CYS A 34 -6.27 10.54 -0.79
CA CYS A 34 -7.42 11.28 -1.29
C CYS A 34 -6.96 12.56 -2.02
N ARG A 35 -7.77 13.05 -2.96
CA ARG A 35 -7.50 14.27 -3.76
C ARG A 35 -6.94 15.44 -2.95
N ARG A 36 -7.46 15.67 -1.73
CA ARG A 36 -6.96 16.74 -0.83
C ARG A 36 -5.52 16.48 -0.38
N HIS A 37 -5.22 15.25 0.05
CA HIS A 37 -3.89 14.90 0.55
C HIS A 37 -2.86 14.79 -0.57
N HIS A 38 -3.26 14.30 -1.74
CA HIS A 38 -2.42 14.30 -2.92
C HIS A 38 -1.99 15.74 -3.27
N ARG A 39 -2.93 16.70 -3.31
CA ARG A 39 -2.59 18.12 -3.52
C ARG A 39 -1.65 18.70 -2.46
N ILE A 40 -1.80 18.29 -1.20
CA ILE A 40 -0.89 18.73 -0.13
C ILE A 40 0.52 18.21 -0.39
N LYS A 41 0.67 16.93 -0.70
CA LYS A 41 1.98 16.35 -1.04
C LYS A 41 2.64 17.08 -2.21
N THR A 42 1.89 17.37 -3.28
CA THR A 42 2.45 17.93 -4.51
C THR A 42 2.74 19.42 -4.41
N PHE A 43 1.87 20.20 -3.76
CA PHE A 43 1.90 21.67 -3.88
C PHE A 43 2.17 22.40 -2.57
N ALA A 44 1.98 21.78 -1.40
CA ALA A 44 2.12 22.49 -0.13
C ALA A 44 3.57 22.48 0.34
N ARG A 45 4.15 23.68 0.52
CA ARG A 45 5.51 23.84 1.04
C ARG A 45 5.63 23.36 2.49
N GLY A 46 6.80 22.81 2.83
CA GLY A 46 7.11 22.36 4.20
C GLY A 46 6.46 21.03 4.60
N TRP A 47 5.65 20.43 3.73
CA TRP A 47 5.16 19.07 3.91
C TRP A 47 6.16 18.07 3.33
N SER A 48 6.33 16.92 3.99
CA SER A 48 7.08 15.80 3.42
C SER A 48 6.33 14.49 3.62
N PHE A 49 6.45 13.62 2.62
CA PHE A 49 5.81 12.32 2.55
C PHE A 49 6.89 11.32 2.17
N THR A 50 7.10 10.31 3.01
CA THR A 50 8.11 9.27 2.79
C THR A 50 7.42 7.92 2.86
N LEU A 51 7.40 7.21 1.73
CA LEU A 51 6.95 5.83 1.65
C LEU A 51 8.13 4.92 1.98
N LEU A 52 7.98 4.08 2.99
CA LEU A 52 9.01 3.15 3.47
C LEU A 52 8.87 1.78 2.78
N PRO A 53 9.94 0.99 2.70
CA PRO A 53 9.92 -0.34 2.05
C PRO A 53 8.91 -1.33 2.67
N ASP A 54 8.52 -1.13 3.93
CA ASP A 54 7.53 -1.95 4.63
C ASP A 54 6.07 -1.48 4.44
N GLY A 55 5.84 -0.59 3.47
CA GLY A 55 4.52 -0.06 3.13
C GLY A 55 4.02 1.05 4.07
N ARG A 56 4.80 1.44 5.09
CA ARG A 56 4.43 2.57 5.95
C ARG A 56 4.65 3.89 5.23
N LEU A 57 3.72 4.83 5.41
CA LEU A 57 3.82 6.20 4.95
C LEU A 57 4.06 7.11 6.16
N VAL A 58 5.22 7.77 6.19
CA VAL A 58 5.55 8.83 7.15
C VAL A 58 5.19 10.18 6.54
N VAL A 59 4.38 10.97 7.24
CA VAL A 59 4.00 12.32 6.82
C VAL A 59 4.43 13.30 7.89
N ARG A 60 5.26 14.27 7.52
CA ARG A 60 5.70 15.36 8.41
C ARG A 60 5.06 16.68 8.00
N THR A 61 4.47 17.35 8.99
CA THR A 61 3.84 18.67 8.82
C THR A 61 4.90 19.79 8.79
N PRO A 62 4.57 20.99 8.31
CA PRO A 62 5.46 22.15 8.37
C PRO A 62 5.86 22.55 9.80
N SER A 63 5.01 22.26 10.79
CA SER A 63 5.32 22.45 12.22
C SER A 63 6.26 21.40 12.80
N GLY A 64 6.71 20.44 12.00
CA GLY A 64 7.66 19.39 12.40
C GLY A 64 7.01 18.12 12.98
N VAL A 65 5.70 18.09 13.17
CA VAL A 65 4.98 16.92 13.69
C VAL A 65 4.96 15.81 12.64
N SER A 66 5.33 14.60 13.05
CA SER A 66 5.33 13.43 12.17
C SER A 66 4.22 12.46 12.56
N ARG A 67 3.57 11.88 11.55
CA ARG A 67 2.58 10.81 11.71
C ARG A 67 2.89 9.68 10.73
N THR A 68 2.69 8.45 11.16
CA THR A 68 3.00 7.25 10.36
C THR A 68 1.76 6.40 10.19
N THR A 69 1.52 5.87 8.99
CA THR A 69 0.49 4.84 8.80
C THR A 69 0.94 3.51 9.41
N ARG A 70 -0.02 2.71 9.83
CA ARG A 70 0.18 1.31 10.20
C ARG A 70 -0.76 0.50 9.32
N PRO A 71 -0.41 0.26 8.05
CA PRO A 71 -1.20 -0.67 7.26
C PRO A 71 -1.21 -2.01 8.01
N PRO A 72 -2.33 -2.74 8.03
CA PRO A 72 -2.25 -4.15 8.38
C PRO A 72 -1.17 -4.78 7.51
N GLY A 73 -0.36 -5.67 8.08
CA GLY A 73 0.63 -6.41 7.29
C GLY A 73 -0.06 -7.05 6.09
N TRP A 74 0.68 -7.29 5.01
CA TRP A 74 0.14 -8.08 3.90
C TRP A 74 -0.28 -9.43 4.47
N CYS A 75 -1.58 -9.63 4.68
CA CYS A 75 -2.12 -10.97 4.77
C CYS A 75 -2.08 -11.49 3.33
N HIS A 76 -1.13 -12.37 3.04
CA HIS A 76 -1.50 -13.47 2.18
C HIS A 76 -2.52 -14.26 2.98
N ASP A 77 -3.78 -13.83 2.97
CA ASP A 77 -4.82 -14.84 3.03
C ASP A 77 -4.51 -15.67 1.78
N ALA A 78 -3.92 -16.85 1.98
CA ALA A 78 -3.75 -17.76 0.88
C ALA A 78 -5.14 -17.88 0.27
N GLU A 79 -5.26 -17.55 -1.02
CA GLU A 79 -6.44 -17.97 -1.77
C GLU A 79 -6.63 -19.44 -1.40
N PRO A 80 -7.82 -19.83 -0.87
CA PRO A 80 -8.04 -21.23 -0.54
C PRO A 80 -7.72 -22.03 -1.80
N ASP A 81 -7.01 -23.15 -1.63
CA ASP A 81 -6.67 -24.00 -2.76
C ASP A 81 -7.95 -24.24 -3.57
N PRO A 82 -7.89 -24.05 -4.89
CA PRO A 82 -9.09 -24.16 -5.67
C PRO A 82 -9.63 -25.60 -5.56
N PRO A 83 -10.96 -25.79 -5.61
CA PRO A 83 -11.58 -27.09 -5.29
C PRO A 83 -11.14 -28.24 -6.22
N TRP A 84 -10.60 -27.94 -7.40
CA TRP A 84 -10.06 -28.94 -8.34
C TRP A 84 -8.64 -29.41 -8.00
N LEU A 85 -7.94 -28.77 -7.05
CA LEU A 85 -6.59 -29.16 -6.65
C LEU A 85 -6.61 -30.53 -5.94
N ASP A 86 -7.68 -30.81 -5.19
CA ASP A 86 -7.91 -32.11 -4.52
C ASP A 86 -8.18 -33.24 -5.50
N GLU A 87 -8.81 -32.98 -6.65
CA GLU A 87 -9.06 -33.99 -7.70
C GLU A 87 -7.79 -34.43 -8.43
N LEU A 88 -6.74 -33.59 -8.40
CA LEU A 88 -5.44 -33.88 -9.00
C LEU A 88 -4.45 -34.50 -8.02
N ALA A 89 -4.82 -34.62 -6.74
CA ALA A 89 -3.97 -35.24 -5.74
C ALA A 89 -3.80 -36.74 -6.07
N PRO A 90 -2.57 -37.27 -6.07
CA PRO A 90 -2.37 -38.70 -6.24
C PRO A 90 -3.11 -39.46 -5.13
N PRO A 91 -3.72 -40.61 -5.43
CA PRO A 91 -4.44 -41.39 -4.43
C PRO A 91 -3.50 -41.79 -3.29
N ASP A 92 -4.04 -41.83 -2.07
CA ASP A 92 -3.27 -42.25 -0.90
C ASP A 92 -2.59 -43.60 -1.16
N PRO A 93 -1.31 -43.76 -0.78
CA PRO A 93 -0.63 -45.04 -0.91
C PRO A 93 -1.39 -46.09 -0.10
N LEU A 94 -1.66 -47.23 -0.73
CA LEU A 94 -2.39 -48.33 -0.08
C LEU A 94 -1.64 -48.77 1.19
N PRO A 95 -2.37 -49.04 2.29
CA PRO A 95 -1.76 -49.58 3.50
C PRO A 95 -1.11 -50.94 3.19
N ILE A 96 0.13 -51.11 3.67
CA ILE A 96 0.93 -52.34 3.58
C ILE A 96 0.31 -53.51 4.37
#